data_AF-K5WT34-F1
#
_entry.id   AF-K5WT34-F1
#
_cell.length_a   1.000
_cell.length_b   1.000
_cell.length_c   1.000
_cell.angle_alpha   90.00
_cell.angle_beta   90.00
_cell.angle_gamma   90.00
#
_symmetry.space_group_name_H-M   'P 1'
#
loop_
_entity.id
_entity.type
_entity.pdbx_description
1 polymer ?
#
loop_
_entity_poly.entity_id
_entity_poly.type
_entity_poly.pdbx_seq_one_letter_code
_entity_poly.pdbx_strand_id
1 'polypeptide(L)'
;SIKLRSNANALRYRLHHKEGLLNLINDVNGQIRNPNRMTQLNKICLKYNLILIWPEKLTKDNGWLSGFFDSDGTITINKTNWQLSISASQKTSELLNPLVELFAGYVYIDNGSSKSFKWYVTKKEDILNLIEYFKKHPSRSAKNNRLHLVPKYYELKNMKAHNAISKTFLAKSWDIFINKWMNYE
;
A
#
# COMPACT_ATOMS: atom_id res chain seq x y z
N SER A 1 -8.56 -20.98 -12.38
CA SER A 1 -8.23 -21.93 -11.30
C SER A 1 -7.46 -21.25 -10.19
N ILE A 2 -7.70 -21.63 -8.94
CA ILE A 2 -6.88 -21.27 -7.78
C ILE A 2 -6.12 -22.53 -7.34
N LYS A 3 -4.80 -22.43 -7.16
CA LYS A 3 -3.96 -23.56 -6.73
C LYS A 3 -2.93 -23.11 -5.69
N LEU A 4 -2.58 -23.99 -4.77
CA LEU A 4 -1.43 -23.80 -3.87
C LEU A 4 -0.12 -23.75 -4.67
N ARG A 5 0.84 -22.95 -4.19
CA ARG A 5 2.20 -22.91 -4.71
C ARG A 5 3.06 -23.90 -3.92
N SER A 6 3.65 -24.89 -4.59
CA SER A 6 4.67 -25.74 -3.97
C SER A 6 5.83 -24.89 -3.45
N ASN A 7 6.32 -25.21 -2.25
CA ASN A 7 7.43 -24.53 -1.58
C ASN A 7 7.22 -23.04 -1.30
N ALA A 8 5.96 -22.57 -1.26
CA ALA A 8 5.63 -21.24 -0.79
C ALA A 8 4.30 -21.25 -0.03
N ASN A 9 4.19 -20.45 1.04
CA ASN A 9 2.91 -20.21 1.69
C ASN A 9 2.08 -19.21 0.87
N ALA A 10 1.66 -19.61 -0.33
CA ALA A 10 0.99 -18.73 -1.28
C ALA A 10 -0.04 -19.46 -2.14
N LEU A 11 -1.09 -18.74 -2.53
CA LEU A 11 -2.07 -19.15 -3.52
C LEU A 11 -1.75 -18.51 -4.87
N ARG A 12 -2.09 -19.22 -5.95
CA ARG A 12 -1.98 -18.72 -7.32
C ARG A 12 -3.34 -18.79 -8.00
N TYR A 13 -3.84 -17.62 -8.39
CA TYR A 13 -4.95 -17.49 -9.33
C TYR A 13 -4.44 -17.50 -10.79
N ARG A 14 -5.14 -18.22 -11.66
CA ARG A 14 -4.93 -18.22 -13.12
C ARG A 14 -6.26 -18.16 -13.85
N LEU A 15 -6.38 -17.21 -14.76
CA LEU A 15 -7.52 -17.07 -15.68
C LEU A 15 -7.10 -17.56 -17.07
N HIS A 16 -7.74 -18.63 -17.53
CA HIS A 16 -7.49 -19.24 -18.85
C HIS A 16 -8.66 -19.06 -19.82
N HIS A 17 -9.84 -18.70 -19.31
CA HIS A 17 -11.04 -18.54 -20.11
C HIS A 17 -10.96 -17.27 -20.96
N LYS A 18 -11.16 -17.39 -22.28
CA LYS A 18 -10.98 -16.28 -23.23
C LYS A 18 -11.92 -15.11 -22.93
N GLU A 19 -13.22 -15.37 -22.73
CA GLU A 19 -14.19 -14.32 -22.43
C GLU A 19 -13.86 -13.62 -21.11
N GLY A 20 -13.49 -14.39 -20.08
CA GLY A 20 -13.08 -13.81 -18.80
C GLY A 20 -11.83 -12.94 -18.94
N LEU A 21 -10.88 -13.35 -19.79
CA LEU A 21 -9.70 -12.56 -20.09
C LEU A 21 -10.07 -11.26 -20.84
N LEU A 22 -10.97 -11.32 -21.81
CA LEU A 22 -11.45 -10.12 -22.53
C LEU A 22 -12.17 -9.15 -21.58
N ASN A 23 -13.00 -9.65 -20.69
CA ASN A 23 -13.65 -8.84 -19.66
C ASN A 23 -12.60 -8.16 -18.77
N LEU A 24 -11.62 -8.93 -18.27
CA LEU A 24 -10.52 -8.38 -17.46
C LEU A 24 -9.72 -7.31 -18.23
N ILE A 25 -9.42 -7.54 -19.52
CA ILE A 25 -8.71 -6.55 -20.34
C ILE A 25 -9.52 -5.26 -20.40
N ASN A 26 -10.82 -5.34 -20.69
CA ASN A 26 -11.70 -4.17 -20.75
C ASN A 26 -11.77 -3.44 -19.41
N ASP A 27 -11.85 -4.17 -18.29
CA ASP A 27 -11.92 -3.60 -16.94
C ASP A 27 -10.65 -2.81 -16.55
N VAL A 28 -9.47 -3.25 -17.00
CA VAL A 28 -8.18 -2.65 -16.61
C VAL A 28 -7.61 -1.69 -17.66
N ASN A 29 -8.16 -1.69 -18.88
CA ASN A 29 -7.72 -0.79 -19.94
C ASN A 29 -8.04 0.66 -19.56
N GLY A 30 -7.05 1.56 -19.65
CA GLY A 30 -7.16 2.91 -19.07
C GLY A 30 -6.94 3.01 -17.56
N GLN A 31 -6.66 1.90 -16.86
CA GLN A 31 -6.38 1.91 -15.41
C GLN A 31 -4.92 1.54 -15.06
N ILE A 32 -4.23 0.82 -15.96
CA ILE A 32 -2.83 0.42 -15.75
C ILE A 32 -1.93 1.64 -15.83
N ARG A 33 -1.13 1.89 -14.80
CA ARG A 33 -0.15 3.00 -14.75
C ARG A 33 1.29 2.56 -14.82
N ASN A 34 1.60 1.32 -14.40
CA ASN A 34 2.97 0.83 -14.38
C ASN A 34 3.48 0.64 -15.82
N PRO A 35 4.59 1.29 -16.22
CA PRO A 35 5.06 1.24 -17.62
C PRO A 35 5.33 -0.18 -18.13
N ASN A 36 5.90 -1.06 -17.29
CA ASN A 36 6.15 -2.45 -17.66
C ASN A 36 4.86 -3.22 -17.88
N ARG A 37 3.83 -2.99 -17.05
CA ARG A 37 2.51 -3.60 -17.18
C ARG A 37 1.75 -3.02 -18.37
N MET A 38 1.92 -1.74 -18.67
CA MET A 38 1.34 -1.09 -19.85
C MET A 38 1.84 -1.75 -21.14
N THR A 39 3.16 -1.95 -21.26
CA THR A 39 3.75 -2.67 -22.40
C THR A 39 3.23 -4.10 -22.53
N GLN A 40 3.00 -4.79 -21.41
CA GLN A 40 2.41 -6.13 -21.41
C GLN A 40 0.94 -6.10 -21.86
N LEU A 41 0.15 -5.15 -21.37
CA LEU A 41 -1.23 -4.97 -21.76
C LEU A 41 -1.35 -4.64 -23.26
N ASN A 42 -0.51 -3.74 -23.78
CA ASN A 42 -0.50 -3.39 -25.20
C ASN A 42 -0.36 -4.62 -26.11
N LYS A 43 0.57 -5.53 -25.80
CA LYS A 43 0.75 -6.78 -26.56
C LYS A 43 -0.51 -7.64 -26.57
N ILE A 44 -1.26 -7.63 -25.47
CA ILE A 44 -2.51 -8.38 -25.34
C ILE A 44 -3.63 -7.68 -26.11
N CYS A 45 -3.73 -6.35 -26.04
CA CYS A 45 -4.69 -5.56 -26.81
C CYS A 45 -4.53 -5.79 -28.31
N LEU A 46 -3.30 -5.71 -28.84
CA LEU A 46 -3.00 -5.97 -30.25
C LEU A 46 -3.41 -7.39 -30.68
N LYS A 47 -3.16 -8.39 -29.83
CA LYS A 47 -3.54 -9.79 -30.11
C LYS A 47 -5.07 -9.96 -30.28
N TYR A 48 -5.86 -9.16 -29.57
CA TYR A 48 -7.32 -9.24 -29.59
C TYR A 48 -7.99 -8.09 -30.37
N ASN A 49 -7.22 -7.33 -31.16
CA ASN A 49 -7.70 -6.19 -31.94
C ASN A 49 -8.42 -5.12 -31.09
N LEU A 50 -7.91 -4.88 -29.87
CA LEU A 50 -8.39 -3.86 -28.95
C LEU A 50 -7.49 -2.62 -29.00
N ILE A 51 -8.09 -1.45 -28.82
CA ILE A 51 -7.34 -0.19 -28.70
C ILE A 51 -6.85 -0.06 -27.25
N LEU A 52 -5.55 0.20 -27.07
CA LEU A 52 -5.00 0.51 -25.76
C LEU A 52 -5.41 1.93 -25.34
N ILE A 53 -5.93 2.06 -24.12
CA ILE A 53 -6.34 3.32 -23.53
C ILE A 53 -5.31 3.74 -22.47
N TRP A 54 -4.81 4.96 -22.58
CA TRP A 54 -3.92 5.55 -21.57
C TRP A 54 -4.71 6.01 -20.35
N PRO A 55 -4.18 5.83 -19.12
CA PRO A 55 -4.87 6.25 -17.92
C PRO A 55 -4.90 7.78 -17.81
N GLU A 56 -6.02 8.31 -17.36
CA GLU A 56 -6.15 9.72 -16.98
C GLU A 56 -5.22 10.09 -15.82
N LYS A 57 -5.03 11.37 -15.52
CA LYS A 57 -4.22 11.80 -14.37
C LYS A 57 -4.73 11.15 -13.08
N LEU A 58 -3.82 10.71 -12.22
CA LEU A 58 -4.19 10.13 -10.92
C LEU A 58 -4.83 11.21 -10.04
N THR A 59 -5.95 10.87 -9.40
CA THR A 59 -6.67 11.72 -8.44
C THR A 59 -6.81 11.01 -7.09
N LYS A 60 -7.24 11.75 -6.06
CA LYS A 60 -7.51 11.18 -4.71
C LYS A 60 -8.88 10.49 -4.63
N ASP A 61 -9.74 10.68 -5.62
CA ASP A 61 -11.15 10.26 -5.58
C ASP A 61 -11.37 8.86 -6.17
N ASN A 62 -10.35 8.00 -6.12
CA ASN A 62 -10.42 6.62 -6.60
C ASN A 62 -9.57 5.68 -5.72
N GLY A 63 -9.80 4.38 -5.86
CA GLY A 63 -9.15 3.33 -5.08
C GLY A 63 -7.75 2.90 -5.57
N TRP A 64 -7.11 3.64 -6.49
CA TRP A 64 -5.85 3.21 -7.09
C TRP A 64 -4.72 3.09 -6.06
N LEU A 65 -4.57 4.08 -5.16
CA LEU A 65 -3.54 4.04 -4.11
C LEU A 65 -3.80 2.86 -3.16
N SER A 66 -5.06 2.52 -2.87
CA SER A 66 -5.37 1.35 -2.04
C SER A 66 -4.84 0.05 -2.64
N GLY A 67 -5.12 -0.20 -3.92
CA GLY A 67 -4.60 -1.38 -4.62
C GLY A 67 -3.08 -1.39 -4.74
N PHE A 68 -2.48 -0.22 -5.00
CA PHE A 68 -1.03 -0.09 -5.03
C PHE A 68 -0.38 -0.34 -3.65
N PHE A 69 -1.00 0.16 -2.58
CA PHE A 69 -0.56 -0.07 -1.20
C PHE A 69 -0.67 -1.54 -0.79
N ASP A 70 -1.73 -2.23 -1.21
CA ASP A 70 -1.87 -3.67 -0.98
C ASP A 70 -0.73 -4.47 -1.62
N SER A 71 -0.28 -4.10 -2.82
CA SER A 71 0.89 -4.71 -3.47
C SER A 71 2.20 -4.30 -2.79
N ASP A 72 2.55 -3.01 -2.88
CA ASP A 72 3.91 -2.52 -2.66
C ASP A 72 4.02 -1.56 -1.47
N GLY A 73 2.89 -1.27 -0.82
CA GLY A 73 2.81 -0.38 0.33
C GLY A 73 3.17 -1.07 1.65
N THR A 74 3.58 -0.27 2.61
CA THR A 74 3.98 -0.68 3.96
C THR A 74 3.58 0.40 4.96
N ILE A 75 3.07 -0.04 6.11
CA ILE A 75 2.87 0.80 7.29
C ILE A 75 3.65 0.23 8.47
N THR A 76 4.52 1.03 9.06
CA THR A 76 5.46 0.60 10.11
C THR A 76 5.62 1.65 11.20
N ILE A 77 6.13 1.20 12.35
CA ILE A 77 6.58 2.05 13.45
C ILE A 77 8.07 1.75 13.64
N ASN A 78 8.90 2.77 13.57
CA ASN A 78 10.32 2.67 13.92
C ASN A 78 10.44 2.49 15.44
N LYS A 79 11.05 1.39 15.89
CA LYS A 79 11.14 1.06 17.33
C LYS A 79 12.13 1.92 18.11
N THR A 80 13.08 2.57 17.43
CA THR A 80 14.11 3.40 18.07
C THR A 80 13.55 4.75 18.47
N ASN A 81 12.77 5.38 17.59
CA ASN A 81 12.24 6.74 17.81
C ASN A 81 10.71 6.79 17.86
N TRP A 82 10.03 5.66 17.69
CA TRP A 82 8.57 5.57 17.61
C TRP A 82 8.00 6.57 16.60
N GLN A 83 8.60 6.62 15.41
CA GLN A 83 8.03 7.31 14.26
C GLN A 83 7.18 6.33 13.47
N LEU A 84 5.91 6.68 13.22
CA LEU A 84 5.06 5.92 12.31
C LEU A 84 5.30 6.41 10.88
N SER A 85 5.32 5.50 9.93
CA SER A 85 5.36 5.85 8.51
C SER A 85 4.46 4.99 7.65
N ILE A 86 3.94 5.60 6.59
CA ILE A 86 3.30 4.93 5.46
C ILE A 86 4.22 5.14 4.26
N SER A 87 4.49 4.08 3.51
CA SER A 87 5.42 4.12 2.40
C SER A 87 5.08 3.12 1.32
N ALA A 88 5.63 3.31 0.13
CA ALA A 88 5.61 2.34 -0.96
C ALA A 88 6.90 2.44 -1.77
N SER A 89 7.37 1.30 -2.29
CA SER A 89 8.62 1.24 -3.06
C SER A 89 8.39 0.82 -4.51
N GLN A 90 9.18 1.37 -5.42
CA GLN A 90 9.23 0.98 -6.83
C GLN A 90 10.66 1.02 -7.37
N LYS A 91 10.90 0.30 -8.46
CA LYS A 91 12.19 0.34 -9.16
C LYS A 91 12.49 1.70 -9.78
N THR A 92 11.45 2.46 -10.10
CA THR A 92 11.53 3.77 -10.75
C THR A 92 10.57 4.74 -10.07
N SER A 93 10.80 6.05 -10.20
CA SER A 93 10.08 7.08 -9.43
C SER A 93 8.77 7.55 -10.07
N GLU A 94 8.49 7.20 -11.33
CA GLU A 94 7.37 7.76 -12.10
C GLU A 94 6.01 7.43 -11.48
N LEU A 95 5.86 6.24 -10.87
CA LEU A 95 4.66 5.86 -10.13
C LEU A 95 4.54 6.51 -8.76
N LEU A 96 5.67 6.94 -8.18
CA LEU A 96 5.73 7.48 -6.83
C LEU A 96 5.57 9.00 -6.82
N ASN A 97 6.06 9.70 -7.83
CA ASN A 97 6.03 11.16 -7.87
C ASN A 97 4.61 11.75 -7.78
N PRO A 98 3.58 11.21 -8.46
CA PRO A 98 2.20 11.71 -8.29
C PRO A 98 1.68 11.60 -6.85
N LEU A 99 2.21 10.65 -6.06
CA LEU A 99 1.79 10.46 -4.68
C LEU A 99 2.24 11.60 -3.77
N VAL A 100 3.33 12.31 -4.10
CA VAL A 100 3.78 13.47 -3.33
C VAL A 100 2.78 14.62 -3.43
N GLU A 101 2.31 14.94 -4.64
CA GLU A 101 1.28 15.97 -4.86
C GLU A 101 -0.06 15.57 -4.22
N LEU A 102 -0.44 14.30 -4.35
CA LEU A 102 -1.75 13.82 -3.91
C LEU A 102 -1.83 13.50 -2.41
N PHE A 103 -0.76 13.00 -1.81
CA PHE A 103 -0.80 12.42 -0.47
C PHE A 103 0.35 12.89 0.43
N ALA A 104 1.05 13.96 0.02
CA ALA A 104 2.20 14.53 0.71
C ALA A 104 3.35 13.52 0.87
N GLY A 105 4.25 13.79 1.82
CA GLY A 105 5.50 13.06 1.99
C GLY A 105 6.55 13.46 0.95
N TYR A 106 7.46 12.53 0.66
CA TYR A 106 8.55 12.74 -0.28
C TYR A 106 8.99 11.42 -0.92
N VAL A 107 9.70 11.51 -2.04
CA VAL A 107 10.36 10.37 -2.67
C VAL A 107 11.85 10.48 -2.46
N TYR A 108 12.49 9.39 -2.05
CA TYR A 108 13.94 9.30 -1.93
C TYR A 108 14.46 7.99 -2.53
N ILE A 109 15.76 7.96 -2.83
CA ILE A 109 16.43 6.74 -3.29
C ILE A 109 16.71 5.85 -2.08
N ASP A 110 16.13 4.65 -2.09
CA ASP A 110 16.39 3.62 -1.10
C ASP A 110 17.57 2.76 -1.58
N ASN A 111 18.72 2.94 -0.93
CA ASN A 111 19.98 2.26 -1.22
C ASN A 111 20.10 0.89 -0.54
N GLY A 112 18.97 0.22 -0.29
CA GLY A 112 18.95 -1.17 0.16
C GLY A 112 19.56 -2.15 -0.87
N SER A 113 19.34 -3.45 -0.66
CA SER A 113 19.93 -4.52 -1.49
C SER A 113 19.64 -4.40 -2.99
N SER A 114 18.56 -3.73 -3.36
CA SER A 114 18.29 -3.29 -4.72
C SER A 114 18.04 -1.78 -4.70
N LYS A 115 18.82 -1.01 -5.47
CA LYS A 115 18.57 0.41 -5.67
C LYS A 115 17.13 0.61 -6.15
N SER A 116 16.34 1.30 -5.35
CA SER A 116 14.93 1.54 -5.60
C SER A 116 14.55 2.95 -5.15
N PHE A 117 13.33 3.36 -5.44
CA PHE A 117 12.75 4.60 -4.97
C PHE A 117 11.67 4.27 -3.95
N LYS A 118 11.53 5.14 -2.95
CA LYS A 118 10.55 4.99 -1.89
C LYS A 118 9.81 6.29 -1.67
N TRP A 119 8.48 6.23 -1.81
CA TRP A 119 7.57 7.26 -1.32
C TRP A 119 7.38 7.05 0.17
N TYR A 120 7.48 8.12 0.97
CA TYR A 120 7.55 8.03 2.42
C TYR A 120 6.82 9.20 3.09
N VAL A 121 5.87 8.87 3.96
CA VAL A 121 5.04 9.82 4.72
C VAL A 121 5.20 9.56 6.21
N THR A 122 5.54 10.60 6.97
CA THR A 122 5.81 10.53 8.42
C THR A 122 5.13 11.60 9.25
N LYS A 123 4.73 12.71 8.64
CA LYS A 123 4.02 13.77 9.34
C LYS A 123 2.66 13.24 9.81
N LYS A 124 2.31 13.56 11.05
CA LYS A 124 1.09 13.03 11.69
C LYS A 124 -0.16 13.43 10.93
N GLU A 125 -0.24 14.70 10.52
CA GLU A 125 -1.38 15.28 9.82
C GLU A 125 -1.57 14.59 8.46
N ASP A 126 -0.48 14.39 7.71
CA ASP A 126 -0.51 13.71 6.40
C ASP A 126 -0.91 12.24 6.54
N ILE A 127 -0.42 11.55 7.59
CA ILE A 127 -0.82 10.18 7.89
C ILE A 127 -2.31 10.10 8.23
N LEU A 128 -2.83 11.01 9.05
CA LEU A 128 -4.26 11.03 9.38
C LEU A 128 -5.12 11.31 8.15
N ASN A 129 -4.69 12.19 7.25
CA ASN A 129 -5.34 12.41 5.95
C ASN A 129 -5.34 11.14 5.08
N LEU A 130 -4.24 10.38 5.09
CA LEU A 130 -4.18 9.07 4.43
C LEU A 130 -5.15 8.07 5.07
N ILE A 131 -5.33 8.08 6.39
CA ILE A 131 -6.35 7.24 7.04
C ILE A 131 -7.75 7.62 6.57
N GLU A 132 -8.07 8.90 6.39
CA GLU A 132 -9.36 9.30 5.80
C GLU A 132 -9.51 8.83 4.36
N TYR A 133 -8.44 8.83 3.55
CA TYR A 133 -8.45 8.21 2.23
C TYR A 133 -8.75 6.71 2.32
N PHE A 134 -8.08 5.96 3.20
CA PHE A 134 -8.30 4.52 3.35
C PHE A 134 -9.68 4.18 3.95
N LYS A 135 -10.33 5.08 4.68
CA LYS A 135 -11.74 4.89 5.07
C LYS A 135 -12.68 4.91 3.86
N LYS A 136 -12.43 5.81 2.90
CA LYS A 136 -13.21 5.91 1.64
C LYS A 136 -12.83 4.82 0.64
N HIS A 137 -11.56 4.46 0.59
CA HIS A 137 -10.98 3.47 -0.32
C HIS A 137 -10.16 2.42 0.46
N PRO A 138 -10.83 1.46 1.13
CA PRO A 138 -10.15 0.51 2.02
C PRO A 138 -9.11 -0.35 1.32
N SER A 139 -7.99 -0.55 2.01
CA SER A 139 -7.03 -1.63 1.73
C SER A 139 -7.76 -2.97 1.88
N ARG A 140 -7.52 -3.89 0.95
CA ARG A 140 -8.12 -5.24 0.91
C ARG A 140 -7.18 -6.32 1.44
N SER A 141 -5.94 -5.98 1.75
CA SER A 141 -4.99 -6.87 2.41
C SER A 141 -5.06 -6.78 3.94
N ALA A 142 -4.39 -7.71 4.63
CA ALA A 142 -4.22 -7.67 6.08
C ALA A 142 -3.62 -6.35 6.60
N LYS A 143 -2.88 -5.61 5.75
CA LYS A 143 -2.31 -4.29 6.09
C LYS A 143 -3.38 -3.30 6.58
N ASN A 144 -4.63 -3.47 6.16
CA ASN A 144 -5.75 -2.66 6.64
C ASN A 144 -5.94 -2.70 8.16
N ASN A 145 -5.59 -3.82 8.81
CA ASN A 145 -5.66 -3.94 10.26
C ASN A 145 -4.74 -2.93 10.97
N ARG A 146 -3.56 -2.64 10.41
CA ARG A 146 -2.66 -1.60 10.95
C ARG A 146 -3.17 -0.19 10.66
N LEU A 147 -3.77 0.05 9.49
CA LEU A 147 -4.37 1.35 9.17
C LEU A 147 -5.43 1.74 10.21
N HIS A 148 -6.28 0.80 10.63
CA HIS A 148 -7.28 1.03 11.69
C HIS A 148 -6.68 1.32 13.07
N LEU A 149 -5.42 0.94 13.32
CA LEU A 149 -4.74 1.17 14.60
C LEU A 149 -4.07 2.54 14.69
N VAL A 150 -3.93 3.27 13.58
CA VAL A 150 -3.22 4.55 13.54
C VAL A 150 -3.83 5.62 14.48
N PRO A 151 -5.15 5.79 14.58
CA PRO A 151 -5.70 6.73 15.57
C PRO A 151 -5.29 6.37 17.01
N LYS A 152 -5.39 5.08 17.37
CA LYS A 152 -5.02 4.59 18.70
C LYS A 152 -3.52 4.73 18.98
N TYR A 153 -2.70 4.54 17.96
CA TYR A 153 -1.26 4.79 18.04
C TYR A 153 -0.97 6.22 18.50
N TYR A 154 -1.55 7.22 17.83
CA TYR A 154 -1.29 8.63 18.16
C TYR A 154 -1.89 9.02 19.52
N GLU A 155 -3.03 8.45 19.90
CA GLU A 155 -3.61 8.62 21.24
C GLU A 155 -2.62 8.17 22.33
N LEU A 156 -2.12 6.93 22.25
CA LEU A 156 -1.19 6.37 23.23
C LEU A 156 0.19 7.06 23.17
N LYS A 157 0.65 7.43 21.98
CA LYS A 157 1.91 8.18 21.79
C LYS A 157 1.84 9.54 22.47
N ASN A 158 0.72 10.26 22.34
CA ASN A 158 0.46 11.55 23.00
C ASN A 158 0.46 11.42 24.53
N MET A 159 -0.09 10.33 25.07
CA MET A 159 -0.05 10.03 26.51
C MET A 159 1.34 9.59 27.01
N LYS A 160 2.35 9.55 26.13
CA LYS A 160 3.69 9.03 26.42
C LYS A 160 3.69 7.57 26.90
N ALA A 161 2.72 6.76 26.45
CA ALA A 161 2.57 5.37 26.89
C ALA A 161 3.78 4.50 26.54
N HIS A 162 4.43 4.78 25.40
CA HIS A 162 5.68 4.18 24.96
C HIS A 162 6.89 4.42 25.88
N ASN A 163 6.81 5.40 26.78
CA ASN A 163 7.83 5.73 27.78
C ASN A 163 7.32 5.50 29.21
N ALA A 164 6.13 4.89 29.38
CA ALA A 164 5.54 4.69 30.68
C ALA A 164 6.36 3.69 31.51
N ILE A 165 6.38 3.90 32.83
CA ILE A 165 7.04 2.99 33.77
C ILE A 165 6.40 1.60 33.65
N SER A 166 7.24 0.57 33.59
CA SER A 166 6.81 -0.83 33.51
C SER A 166 5.79 -1.18 34.59
N LYS A 167 4.85 -2.08 34.27
CA LYS A 167 3.75 -2.56 35.14
C LYS A 167 2.61 -1.55 35.41
N THR A 168 2.69 -0.31 34.95
CA THR A 168 1.54 0.62 34.97
C THR A 168 0.46 0.22 33.96
N PHE A 169 -0.80 0.64 34.18
CA PHE A 169 -1.88 0.42 33.21
C PHE A 169 -1.59 1.07 31.85
N LEU A 170 -0.89 2.20 31.86
CA LEU A 170 -0.50 2.90 30.64
C LEU A 170 0.55 2.12 29.84
N ALA A 171 1.58 1.57 30.50
CA ALA A 171 2.55 0.68 29.87
C ALA A 171 1.86 -0.58 29.30
N LYS A 172 0.98 -1.22 30.09
CA LYS A 172 0.18 -2.37 29.62
C LYS A 172 -0.65 -2.05 28.38
N SER A 173 -1.24 -0.85 28.31
CA SER A 173 -2.02 -0.41 27.15
C SER A 173 -1.16 -0.28 25.90
N TRP A 174 0.08 0.21 26.05
CA TRP A 174 1.06 0.25 24.97
C TRP A 174 1.47 -1.16 24.51
N ASP A 175 1.74 -2.06 25.45
CA ASP A 175 2.13 -3.43 25.14
C ASP A 175 1.04 -4.18 24.38
N ILE A 176 -0.23 -4.04 24.81
CA ILE A 176 -1.40 -4.60 24.11
C ILE A 176 -1.48 -4.04 22.69
N PHE A 177 -1.32 -2.73 22.52
CA PHE A 177 -1.31 -2.09 21.21
C PHE A 177 -0.20 -2.64 20.32
N ILE A 178 1.04 -2.72 20.81
CA ILE A 178 2.19 -3.23 20.04
C ILE A 178 2.00 -4.70 19.66
N ASN A 179 1.47 -5.53 20.56
CA ASN A 179 1.16 -6.91 20.26
C ASN A 179 0.15 -7.03 19.12
N LYS A 180 -0.93 -6.23 19.15
CA LYS A 180 -1.90 -6.18 18.06
C LYS A 180 -1.31 -5.63 16.76
N TRP A 181 -0.42 -4.64 16.85
CA TRP A 181 0.29 -4.09 15.69
C TRP A 181 1.21 -5.12 15.03
N MET A 182 1.89 -5.96 15.82
CA MET A 182 2.77 -6.99 15.30
C MET A 182 1.99 -8.17 14.69
N ASN A 183 0.87 -8.56 15.30
CA ASN A 183 0.01 -9.66 14.87
C ASN A 183 -1.18 -9.16 14.02
N TYR A 184 -0.88 -8.48 12.92
CA TYR A 184 -1.88 -7.83 12.08
C TYR A 184 -2.41 -8.70 10.92
N GLU A 185 -1.80 -9.86 10.68
CA GLU A 185 -2.16 -10.81 9.63
C GLU A 185 -3.28 -11.76 10.05
#